data_AF-A0A2P5LZB3-F1
#
_entry.id   AF-A0A2P5LZB3-F1
#
_cell.length_a   1.000
_cell.length_b   1.000
_cell.length_c   1.000
_cell.angle_alpha   90.00
_cell.angle_beta   90.00
_cell.angle_gamma   90.00
#
_symmetry.space_group_name_H-M   'P 1'
#
loop_
_entity.id
_entity.type
_entity.pdbx_description
1 polymer ?
#
loop_
_entity_poly.entity_id
_entity_poly.type
_entity_poly.pdbx_seq_one_letter_code
_entity_poly.pdbx_strand_id
1 'polypeptide(L)'
;MVQHLKAKQLSDDEINNVLSNHRPLIAKVIYTQMAAHFWEKADTYEVEVRSGFTPLKSCAYTIAVGQAVNSYRDTVVDKGKIKQMLFGGFSKCLYPVQKFDSDTERRFAVILERDAQKWFKPAKGQFKIYYRDGVEHPEYVPDFVAETNDCVLMVETKLQAEMTDAVVQAKADAACKWCQNASAHLLKYGGKAWKYLLIPHDEVKENFQLGDYVQKFAQL
;
A
#
# COMPACT_ATOMS: atom_id res chain seq x y z
N MET A 1 -29.88 -10.00 -25.92
CA MET A 1 -30.74 -10.45 -24.81
C MET A 1 -32.22 -10.16 -25.04
N VAL A 2 -32.64 -8.90 -25.18
CA VAL A 2 -34.06 -8.55 -25.45
C VAL A 2 -34.61 -9.21 -26.71
N GLN A 3 -33.86 -9.21 -27.82
CA GLN A 3 -34.24 -9.93 -29.04
C GLN A 3 -34.39 -11.46 -28.83
N HIS A 4 -33.61 -12.06 -27.93
CA HIS A 4 -33.71 -13.48 -27.61
C HIS A 4 -34.95 -13.79 -26.74
N LEU A 5 -35.32 -12.89 -25.83
CA LEU A 5 -36.56 -13.01 -25.05
C LEU A 5 -37.80 -12.80 -25.93
N LYS A 6 -37.75 -11.85 -26.88
CA LYS A 6 -38.80 -11.68 -27.89
C LYS A 6 -38.93 -12.88 -28.82
N ALA A 7 -37.82 -13.51 -29.19
CA ALA A 7 -37.83 -14.74 -29.98
C ALA A 7 -38.43 -15.95 -29.23
N LYS A 8 -38.53 -15.90 -27.90
CA LYS A 8 -39.21 -16.89 -27.05
C LYS A 8 -40.71 -16.60 -26.85
N GLN A 9 -41.29 -15.67 -27.61
CA GLN A 9 -42.73 -15.33 -27.58
C GLN A 9 -43.25 -14.83 -26.22
N LEU A 10 -42.40 -14.22 -25.38
CA LEU A 10 -42.89 -13.52 -24.19
C LEU A 10 -43.56 -12.19 -24.57
N SER A 11 -44.63 -11.83 -23.86
CA SER A 11 -45.24 -10.51 -23.95
C SER A 11 -44.30 -9.42 -23.42
N ASP A 12 -44.50 -8.17 -23.86
CA ASP A 12 -43.62 -7.06 -23.44
C ASP A 12 -43.65 -6.85 -21.90
N ASP A 13 -44.77 -7.14 -21.23
CA ASP A 13 -44.89 -7.07 -19.77
C ASP A 13 -44.09 -8.17 -19.05
N GLU A 14 -44.10 -9.40 -19.58
CA GLU A 14 -43.30 -10.49 -19.03
C GLU A 14 -41.80 -10.25 -19.24
N ILE A 15 -41.42 -9.68 -20.39
CA ILE A 15 -40.04 -9.27 -20.65
C ILE A 15 -39.61 -8.21 -19.63
N ASN A 16 -40.43 -7.18 -19.40
CA ASN A 16 -40.13 -6.13 -18.42
C ASN A 16 -40.01 -6.68 -16.99
N ASN A 17 -40.85 -7.63 -16.60
CA ASN A 17 -40.81 -8.27 -15.29
C ASN A 17 -39.53 -9.10 -15.12
N VAL A 18 -39.15 -9.91 -16.12
CA VAL A 18 -37.90 -10.68 -16.12
C VAL A 18 -36.68 -9.77 -16.04
N LEU A 19 -36.64 -8.70 -16.84
CA LEU A 19 -35.54 -7.72 -16.83
C LEU A 19 -35.43 -7.00 -15.48
N SER A 20 -36.57 -6.67 -14.86
CA SER A 20 -36.62 -5.98 -13.57
C SER A 20 -36.17 -6.89 -12.43
N ASN A 21 -36.64 -8.13 -12.40
CA ASN A 21 -36.29 -9.10 -11.35
C ASN A 21 -34.81 -9.51 -11.41
N HIS A 22 -34.25 -9.60 -12.62
CA HIS A 22 -32.84 -9.96 -12.82
C HIS A 22 -31.91 -8.75 -12.99
N ARG A 23 -32.39 -7.53 -12.76
CA ARG A 23 -31.63 -6.29 -12.97
C ARG A 23 -30.24 -6.28 -12.29
N PRO A 24 -30.08 -6.72 -11.02
CA PRO A 24 -28.77 -6.75 -10.38
C PRO A 24 -27.81 -7.75 -11.05
N LEU A 25 -28.34 -8.90 -11.48
CA LEU A 25 -27.55 -9.94 -12.14
C LEU A 25 -27.13 -9.50 -13.55
N ILE A 26 -28.04 -8.90 -14.31
CA ILE A 26 -27.77 -8.36 -15.64
C ILE A 26 -26.72 -7.26 -15.55
N ALA A 27 -26.86 -6.32 -14.60
CA ALA A 27 -25.88 -5.28 -14.36
C ALA A 27 -24.50 -5.86 -14.01
N LYS A 28 -24.45 -6.87 -13.15
CA LYS A 28 -23.21 -7.58 -12.80
C LYS A 28 -22.55 -8.22 -14.01
N VAL A 29 -23.32 -8.94 -14.85
CA VAL A 29 -22.79 -9.60 -16.06
C VAL A 29 -22.28 -8.58 -17.08
N ILE A 30 -23.02 -7.50 -17.32
CA ILE A 30 -22.58 -6.41 -18.19
C ILE A 30 -21.29 -5.78 -17.64
N TYR A 31 -21.23 -5.48 -16.34
CA TYR A 31 -20.04 -4.95 -15.70
C TYR A 31 -18.85 -5.91 -15.83
N THR A 32 -19.02 -7.21 -15.59
CA THR A 32 -17.94 -8.20 -15.76
C THR A 32 -17.43 -8.23 -17.21
N GLN A 33 -18.33 -8.16 -18.20
CA GLN A 33 -17.93 -8.12 -19.61
C GLN A 33 -17.22 -6.81 -19.96
N MET A 34 -17.75 -5.67 -19.50
CA MET A 34 -17.12 -4.36 -19.69
C MET A 34 -15.73 -4.31 -19.05
N ALA A 35 -15.58 -4.82 -17.83
CA ALA A 35 -14.31 -4.89 -17.12
C ALA A 35 -13.30 -5.82 -17.82
N ALA A 36 -13.74 -6.98 -18.32
CA ALA A 36 -12.88 -7.89 -19.07
C ALA A 36 -12.38 -7.30 -20.39
N HIS A 37 -13.13 -6.38 -20.99
CA HIS A 37 -12.77 -5.67 -22.23
C HIS A 37 -12.30 -4.23 -21.98
N PHE A 38 -12.10 -3.83 -20.72
CA PHE A 38 -11.68 -2.49 -20.38
C PHE A 38 -10.20 -2.30 -20.68
N TRP A 39 -9.92 -1.41 -21.61
CA TRP A 39 -8.57 -0.91 -21.87
C TRP A 39 -8.61 0.61 -21.74
N GLU A 40 -7.56 1.14 -21.13
CA GLU A 40 -7.34 2.56 -20.96
C GLU A 40 -5.99 2.87 -21.61
N LYS A 41 -5.96 3.82 -22.54
CA LYS A 41 -4.69 4.40 -22.99
C LYS A 41 -4.14 5.15 -21.78
N ALA A 42 -2.86 4.92 -21.45
CA ALA A 42 -2.18 5.62 -20.37
C ALA A 42 -2.02 7.11 -20.74
N ASP A 43 -3.12 7.85 -20.72
CA ASP A 43 -3.13 9.30 -20.85
C ASP A 43 -2.65 9.83 -19.50
N THR A 44 -1.36 10.15 -19.47
CA THR A 44 -0.65 11.05 -18.54
C THR A 44 -1.27 11.19 -17.14
N TYR A 45 -0.64 10.57 -16.14
CA TYR A 45 -0.87 10.96 -14.74
C TYR A 45 -0.58 12.45 -14.57
N GLU A 46 -1.59 13.23 -14.20
CA GLU A 46 -1.39 14.64 -13.87
C GLU A 46 -0.74 14.74 -12.48
N VAL A 47 0.54 15.12 -12.46
CA VAL A 47 1.29 15.30 -11.21
C VAL A 47 0.99 16.69 -10.67
N GLU A 48 0.06 16.77 -9.72
CA GLU A 48 -0.25 18.01 -9.04
C GLU A 48 0.64 18.19 -7.80
N VAL A 49 1.60 19.13 -7.87
CA VAL A 49 2.34 19.57 -6.69
C VAL A 49 1.51 20.62 -5.96
N ARG A 50 0.77 20.20 -4.93
CA ARG A 50 0.04 21.13 -4.07
C ARG A 50 0.98 21.80 -3.09
N SER A 51 1.04 23.13 -3.12
CA SER A 51 1.73 23.94 -2.11
C SER A 51 0.95 23.89 -0.79
N GLY A 52 1.16 22.83 -0.01
CA GLY A 52 0.55 22.66 1.30
C GLY A 52 1.34 21.70 2.17
N PHE A 53 1.61 22.12 3.40
CA PHE A 53 2.10 21.20 4.43
C PHE A 53 0.98 20.21 4.75
N THR A 54 1.21 18.93 4.49
CA THR A 54 0.30 17.87 4.91
C THR A 54 0.81 17.32 6.23
N PRO A 55 0.14 17.58 7.38
CA PRO A 55 0.54 16.98 8.64
C PRO A 55 0.41 15.46 8.57
N LEU A 56 1.18 14.75 9.41
CA LEU A 56 1.00 13.32 9.57
C LEU A 56 -0.43 13.03 9.99
N LYS A 57 -1.09 12.13 9.28
CA LYS A 57 -2.44 11.71 9.63
C LYS A 57 -2.42 10.93 10.94
N SER A 58 -3.47 11.06 11.74
CA SER A 58 -3.61 10.32 12.99
C SER A 58 -3.78 8.83 12.72
N CYS A 59 -2.88 8.01 13.23
CA CYS A 59 -3.10 6.57 13.38
C CYS A 59 -3.97 6.34 14.61
N ALA A 60 -5.28 6.13 14.42
CA ALA A 60 -6.20 5.82 15.50
C ALA A 60 -5.98 4.38 15.98
N TYR A 61 -4.95 4.15 16.79
CA TYR A 61 -4.86 2.94 17.58
C TYR A 61 -5.76 3.13 18.79
N THR A 62 -6.97 2.58 18.75
CA THR A 62 -7.79 2.44 19.96
C THR A 62 -7.04 1.48 20.88
N ILE A 63 -6.29 2.03 21.83
CA ILE A 63 -5.68 1.28 22.91
C ILE A 63 -6.85 0.82 23.77
N ALA A 64 -7.20 -0.46 23.71
CA ALA A 64 -8.17 -1.01 24.65
C ALA A 64 -7.64 -0.78 26.07
N VAL A 65 -8.49 -0.36 27.00
CA VAL A 65 -8.12 -0.15 28.40
C VAL A 65 -7.46 -1.44 28.92
N GLY A 66 -6.19 -1.38 29.31
CA GLY A 66 -5.40 -2.53 29.78
C GLY A 66 -4.58 -3.27 28.70
N GLN A 67 -4.57 -2.82 27.44
CA GLN A 67 -3.69 -3.39 26.42
C GLN A 67 -2.22 -3.05 26.72
N ALA A 68 -1.42 -4.08 27.00
CA ALA A 68 0.02 -3.91 27.23
C ALA A 68 0.73 -3.41 25.96
N VAL A 69 1.53 -2.36 26.13
CA VAL A 69 2.46 -1.89 25.10
C VAL A 69 3.76 -2.67 25.26
N ASN A 70 4.07 -3.51 24.28
CA ASN A 70 5.29 -4.29 24.23
C ASN A 70 6.43 -3.38 23.76
N SER A 71 7.65 -3.61 24.25
CA SER A 71 8.81 -2.94 23.67
C SER A 71 9.01 -3.47 22.26
N TYR A 72 9.40 -2.59 21.33
CA TYR A 72 9.77 -3.01 19.98
C TYR A 72 10.96 -3.99 19.95
N ARG A 73 11.73 -4.07 21.05
CA ARG A 73 12.85 -5.00 21.24
C ARG A 73 12.43 -6.34 21.83
N ASP A 74 11.19 -6.48 22.29
CA ASP A 74 10.74 -7.72 22.92
C ASP A 74 10.74 -8.86 21.91
N THR A 75 11.19 -10.03 22.36
CA THR A 75 11.09 -11.25 21.57
C THR A 75 9.64 -11.73 21.59
N VAL A 76 9.00 -11.76 20.42
CA VAL A 76 7.63 -12.26 20.28
C VAL A 76 7.66 -13.76 20.05
N VAL A 77 7.20 -14.54 21.04
CA VAL A 77 7.10 -16.00 20.95
C VAL A 77 5.93 -16.41 20.05
N ASP A 78 4.75 -15.80 20.23
CA ASP A 78 3.55 -16.10 19.45
C ASP A 78 3.39 -15.11 18.29
N LYS A 79 4.03 -15.44 17.17
CA LYS A 79 4.00 -14.61 15.95
C LYS A 79 2.59 -14.45 15.36
N GLY A 80 1.68 -15.39 15.63
CA GLY A 80 0.30 -15.33 15.13
C GLY A 80 -0.52 -14.19 15.74
N LYS A 81 -0.11 -13.69 16.91
CA LYS A 81 -0.80 -12.59 17.62
C LYS A 81 -0.27 -11.20 17.29
N ILE A 82 0.75 -11.07 16.44
CA ILE A 82 1.42 -9.78 16.18
C ILE A 82 0.44 -8.68 15.75
N LYS A 83 -0.54 -8.99 14.90
CA LYS A 83 -1.58 -8.04 14.46
C LYS A 83 -2.41 -7.46 15.60
N GLN A 84 -2.52 -8.19 16.71
CA GLN A 84 -3.28 -7.80 17.90
C GLN A 84 -2.41 -7.07 18.92
N MET A 85 -1.09 -7.20 18.83
CA MET A 85 -0.13 -6.59 19.74
C MET A 85 0.08 -5.11 19.40
N LEU A 86 0.40 -4.33 20.44
CA LEU A 86 0.80 -2.94 20.31
C LEU A 86 2.26 -2.83 20.76
N PHE A 87 3.08 -2.16 19.97
CA PHE A 87 4.50 -1.97 20.23
C PHE A 87 4.81 -0.49 20.46
N GLY A 88 5.75 -0.20 21.35
CA GLY A 88 6.19 1.14 21.69
C GLY A 88 7.65 1.17 22.14
N GLY A 89 8.04 2.27 22.79
CA GLY A 89 9.43 2.51 23.18
C GLY A 89 10.31 3.04 22.05
N PHE A 90 9.69 3.52 20.96
CA PHE A 90 10.39 4.12 19.83
C PHE A 90 10.89 5.53 20.19
N SER A 91 12.11 5.84 19.76
CA SER A 91 12.75 7.15 19.84
C SER A 91 12.75 7.89 18.50
N LYS A 92 12.72 7.17 17.37
CA LYS A 92 12.80 7.73 16.02
C LYS A 92 11.51 7.55 15.20
N CYS A 93 10.62 6.66 15.63
CA CYS A 93 9.29 6.58 15.04
C CYS A 93 8.51 7.87 15.30
N LEU A 94 7.87 8.42 14.27
CA LEU A 94 7.06 9.65 14.38
C LEU A 94 5.72 9.42 15.08
N TYR A 95 5.41 8.17 15.44
CA TYR A 95 4.28 7.82 16.30
C TYR A 95 4.76 7.08 17.55
N PRO A 96 4.13 7.32 18.71
CA PRO A 96 4.57 6.74 19.98
C PRO A 96 4.37 5.22 20.05
N VAL A 97 3.38 4.70 19.32
CA VAL A 97 3.02 3.28 19.28
C VAL A 97 2.70 2.84 17.85
N GLN A 98 2.90 1.56 17.58
CA GLN A 98 2.68 0.93 16.28
C GLN A 98 2.04 -0.46 16.41
N LYS A 99 1.26 -0.83 15.40
CA LYS A 99 0.85 -2.22 15.13
C LYS A 99 1.52 -2.67 13.84
N PHE A 100 1.86 -3.96 13.78
CA PHE A 100 2.48 -4.58 12.60
C PHE A 100 1.57 -5.66 12.06
N ASP A 101 1.54 -5.81 10.73
CA ASP A 101 0.76 -6.88 10.10
C ASP A 101 1.52 -8.22 10.10
N SER A 102 2.83 -8.19 10.30
CA SER A 102 3.69 -9.37 10.28
C SER A 102 4.90 -9.27 11.21
N ASP A 103 5.50 -10.42 11.55
CA ASP A 103 6.80 -10.44 12.25
C ASP A 103 7.91 -9.80 11.40
N THR A 104 7.82 -9.93 10.07
CA THR A 104 8.73 -9.31 9.12
C THR A 104 8.76 -7.80 9.28
N GLU A 105 7.59 -7.14 9.28
CA GLU A 105 7.49 -5.70 9.53
C GLU A 105 8.02 -5.32 10.91
N ARG A 106 7.65 -6.07 11.96
CA ARG A 106 8.14 -5.81 13.32
C ARG A 106 9.67 -5.84 13.38
N ARG A 107 10.29 -6.85 12.76
CA ARG A 107 11.75 -6.98 12.68
C ARG A 107 12.37 -5.88 11.84
N PHE A 108 11.73 -5.48 10.75
CA PHE A 108 12.20 -4.35 9.94
C PHE A 108 12.13 -3.02 10.71
N ALA A 109 11.11 -2.83 11.55
CA ALA A 109 11.00 -1.66 12.42
C ALA A 109 12.17 -1.55 13.42
N VAL A 110 12.75 -2.67 13.87
CA VAL A 110 13.99 -2.67 14.70
C VAL A 110 15.16 -2.06 13.92
N ILE A 111 15.30 -2.42 12.64
CA ILE A 111 16.34 -1.89 11.74
C ILE A 111 16.12 -0.40 11.49
N LEU A 112 14.88 0.01 11.20
CA LEU A 112 14.50 1.41 11.03
C LEU A 112 14.82 2.25 12.26
N GLU A 113 14.44 1.78 13.43
CA GLU A 113 14.69 2.47 14.70
C GLU A 113 16.20 2.61 14.98
N ARG A 114 17.01 1.64 14.58
CA ARG A 114 18.47 1.69 14.71
C ARG A 114 19.10 2.67 13.72
N ASP A 115 18.73 2.63 12.45
CA ASP A 115 19.51 3.24 11.36
C ASP A 115 18.92 4.52 10.77
N ALA A 116 17.58 4.68 10.79
CA ALA A 116 16.95 5.87 10.25
C ALA A 116 17.19 7.09 11.16
N GLN A 117 17.02 8.29 10.63
CA GLN A 117 16.89 9.52 11.41
C GLN A 117 15.48 9.62 12.00
N LYS A 118 14.48 9.32 11.18
CA LYS A 118 13.08 9.21 11.57
C LYS A 118 12.32 8.28 10.64
N TRP A 119 11.26 7.65 11.12
CA TRP A 119 10.46 6.74 10.31
C TRP A 119 9.01 6.68 10.78
N PHE A 120 8.12 6.15 9.96
CA PHE A 120 6.73 5.88 10.36
C PHE A 120 6.06 4.87 9.45
N LYS A 121 5.00 4.22 9.93
CA LYS A 121 4.01 3.52 9.08
C LYS A 121 2.96 4.54 8.61
N PRO A 122 2.82 4.79 7.30
CA PRO A 122 1.86 5.76 6.78
C PRO A 122 0.41 5.33 7.00
N ALA A 123 -0.47 6.30 7.25
CA ALA A 123 -1.91 6.06 7.30
C ALA A 123 -2.56 6.26 5.92
N LYS A 124 -3.78 5.73 5.75
CA LYS A 124 -4.57 5.90 4.53
C LYS A 124 -4.75 7.38 4.16
N GLY A 125 -4.51 7.71 2.90
CA GLY A 125 -4.54 9.03 2.30
C GLY A 125 -3.35 9.92 2.65
N GLN A 126 -2.27 9.38 3.26
CA GLN A 126 -1.05 10.15 3.56
C GLN A 126 -0.31 10.55 2.28
N PHE A 127 -0.14 9.60 1.35
CA PHE A 127 0.58 9.82 0.09
C PHE A 127 -0.34 9.83 -1.13
N LYS A 128 -1.57 9.28 -1.00
CA LYS A 128 -2.56 9.21 -2.08
C LYS A 128 -1.98 8.57 -3.35
N ILE A 129 -1.27 7.46 -3.18
CA ILE A 129 -0.73 6.66 -4.28
C ILE A 129 -1.84 5.70 -4.71
N TYR A 130 -2.11 5.63 -6.00
CA TYR A 130 -3.12 4.72 -6.54
C TYR A 130 -2.47 3.83 -7.60
N TYR A 131 -2.82 2.56 -7.58
CA TYR A 131 -2.36 1.58 -8.56
C TYR A 131 -3.58 0.99 -9.27
N ARG A 132 -3.35 0.41 -10.45
CA ARG A 132 -4.41 -0.21 -11.23
C ARG A 132 -4.61 -1.66 -10.81
N ASP A 133 -5.86 -2.01 -10.53
CA ASP A 133 -6.29 -3.39 -10.30
C ASP A 133 -7.57 -3.66 -11.11
N GLY A 134 -7.38 -4.13 -12.35
CA GLY A 134 -8.47 -4.22 -13.32
C GLY A 134 -9.02 -2.85 -13.70
N VAL A 135 -10.28 -2.60 -13.30
CA VAL A 135 -11.00 -1.32 -13.48
C VAL A 135 -10.94 -0.43 -12.22
N GLU A 136 -10.52 -1.00 -11.10
CA GLU A 136 -10.41 -0.29 -9.84
C GLU A 136 -9.06 0.42 -9.73
N HIS A 137 -9.04 1.49 -8.94
CA HIS A 137 -7.83 2.25 -8.60
C HIS A 137 -7.66 2.32 -7.08
N PRO A 138 -7.33 1.21 -6.40
CA PRO A 138 -7.21 1.21 -4.95
C PRO A 138 -6.04 2.07 -4.49
N GLU A 139 -6.16 2.61 -3.29
CA GLU A 139 -5.05 3.31 -2.66
C GLU A 139 -3.97 2.32 -2.21
N TYR A 140 -2.72 2.59 -2.60
CA TYR A 140 -1.53 1.95 -2.06
C TYR A 140 -1.04 2.72 -0.83
N VAL A 141 -0.82 1.99 0.26
CA VAL A 141 -0.18 2.48 1.48
C VAL A 141 1.06 1.63 1.71
N PRO A 142 2.28 2.20 1.62
CA PRO A 142 3.50 1.43 1.84
C PRO A 142 3.63 1.05 3.32
N ASP A 143 4.34 -0.04 3.60
CA ASP A 143 4.57 -0.49 4.98
C ASP A 143 5.27 0.57 5.83
N PHE A 144 6.31 1.21 5.29
CA PHE A 144 7.14 2.18 6.00
C PHE A 144 7.60 3.34 5.11
N VAL A 145 7.81 4.49 5.75
CA VAL A 145 8.64 5.57 5.22
C VAL A 145 9.73 5.92 6.23
N ALA A 146 10.95 6.07 5.76
CA ALA A 146 12.11 6.33 6.61
C ALA A 146 13.07 7.33 5.97
N GLU A 147 13.49 8.33 6.74
CA GLU A 147 14.54 9.25 6.30
C GLU A 147 15.89 8.80 6.85
N THR A 148 16.88 8.66 5.97
CA THR A 148 18.29 8.39 6.30
C THR A 148 19.12 9.66 6.11
N ASN A 149 20.43 9.58 6.31
CA ASN A 149 21.31 10.71 6.01
C ASN A 149 21.31 11.08 4.52
N ASP A 150 21.16 10.10 3.63
CA ASP A 150 21.38 10.28 2.19
C ASP A 150 20.09 10.34 1.36
N CYS A 151 19.01 9.68 1.83
CA CYS A 151 17.77 9.56 1.08
C CYS A 151 16.55 9.36 1.98
N VAL A 152 15.36 9.47 1.38
CA VAL A 152 14.11 9.00 1.97
C VAL A 152 13.73 7.68 1.32
N LEU A 153 13.36 6.70 2.13
CA LEU A 153 12.99 5.35 1.71
C LEU A 153 11.48 5.19 1.86
N MET A 154 10.84 4.70 0.81
CA MET A 154 9.50 4.12 0.85
C MET A 154 9.66 2.62 0.75
N VAL A 155 9.21 1.87 1.74
CA VAL A 155 9.53 0.44 1.88
C VAL A 155 8.26 -0.38 1.94
N GLU A 156 8.25 -1.47 1.18
CA GLU A 156 7.27 -2.54 1.23
C GLU A 156 7.98 -3.86 1.54
N THR A 157 7.43 -4.64 2.46
CA THR A 157 7.85 -6.03 2.69
C THR A 157 6.82 -7.01 2.16
N LYS A 158 7.26 -8.05 1.45
CA LYS A 158 6.33 -9.03 0.86
C LYS A 158 6.82 -10.46 0.96
N LEU A 159 5.91 -11.43 0.89
CA LEU A 159 6.30 -12.83 0.83
C LEU A 159 7.10 -13.09 -0.46
N GLN A 160 8.13 -13.93 -0.38
CA GLN A 160 9.00 -14.24 -1.51
C GLN A 160 8.19 -14.81 -2.70
N ALA A 161 7.19 -15.64 -2.41
CA ALA A 161 6.30 -16.22 -3.42
C ALA A 161 5.39 -15.19 -4.12
N GLU A 162 5.19 -14.02 -3.52
CA GLU A 162 4.35 -12.94 -4.05
C GLU A 162 5.17 -11.86 -4.78
N MET A 163 6.50 -11.99 -4.84
CA MET A 163 7.36 -10.97 -5.45
C MET A 163 7.06 -10.77 -6.94
N THR A 164 6.57 -11.79 -7.63
CA THR A 164 6.16 -11.71 -9.05
C THR A 164 4.66 -11.56 -9.24
N ASP A 165 3.90 -11.35 -8.16
CA ASP A 165 2.45 -11.14 -8.25
C ASP A 165 2.14 -9.82 -8.98
N ALA A 166 1.16 -9.84 -9.88
CA ALA A 166 0.84 -8.70 -10.73
C ALA A 166 0.36 -7.48 -9.92
N VAL A 167 -0.36 -7.69 -8.82
CA VAL A 167 -0.83 -6.60 -7.95
C VAL A 167 0.33 -6.03 -7.14
N VAL A 168 1.25 -6.87 -6.66
CA VAL A 168 2.48 -6.42 -6.00
C VAL A 168 3.32 -5.56 -6.94
N GLN A 169 3.51 -6.00 -8.19
CA GLN A 169 4.25 -5.23 -9.19
C GLN A 169 3.55 -3.92 -9.55
N ALA A 170 2.22 -3.92 -9.71
CA ALA A 170 1.47 -2.69 -9.99
C ALA A 170 1.61 -1.64 -8.87
N LYS A 171 1.64 -2.09 -7.60
CA LYS A 171 1.91 -1.21 -6.45
C LYS A 171 3.34 -0.66 -6.49
N ALA A 172 4.32 -1.53 -6.77
CA ALA A 172 5.72 -1.15 -6.88
C ALA A 172 5.94 -0.10 -7.96
N ASP A 173 5.36 -0.29 -9.15
CA ASP A 173 5.43 0.68 -10.26
C ASP A 173 4.84 2.04 -9.88
N ALA A 174 3.68 2.05 -9.21
CA ALA A 174 3.04 3.28 -8.74
C ALA A 174 3.91 4.00 -7.70
N ALA A 175 4.52 3.25 -6.77
CA ALA A 175 5.41 3.77 -5.75
C ALA A 175 6.72 4.32 -6.32
N CYS A 176 7.31 3.65 -7.32
CA CYS A 176 8.51 4.12 -8.01
C CYS A 176 8.25 5.46 -8.72
N LYS A 177 7.16 5.54 -9.50
CA LYS A 177 6.75 6.80 -10.15
C LYS A 177 6.54 7.92 -9.13
N TRP A 178 5.90 7.61 -8.00
CA TRP A 178 5.72 8.58 -6.92
C TRP A 178 7.07 9.06 -6.37
N CYS A 179 7.99 8.14 -6.07
CA CYS A 179 9.33 8.48 -5.56
C CYS A 179 10.15 9.29 -6.58
N GLN A 180 10.06 8.98 -7.87
CA GLN A 180 10.70 9.75 -8.94
C GLN A 180 10.19 11.19 -8.96
N ASN A 181 8.88 11.39 -8.93
CA ASN A 181 8.26 12.72 -8.90
C ASN A 181 8.64 13.50 -7.63
N ALA A 182 8.58 12.86 -6.46
CA ALA A 182 8.97 13.46 -5.19
C ALA A 182 10.45 13.87 -5.20
N SER A 183 11.33 13.03 -5.75
CA SER A 183 12.76 13.32 -5.92
C SER A 183 12.98 14.49 -6.85
N ALA A 184 12.37 14.47 -8.04
CA ALA A 184 12.52 15.53 -9.04
C ALA A 184 12.09 16.89 -8.51
N HIS A 185 11.08 16.94 -7.63
CA HIS A 185 10.69 18.15 -6.95
C HIS A 185 11.69 18.53 -5.84
N LEU A 186 11.95 17.65 -4.86
CA LEU A 186 12.74 17.98 -3.68
C LEU A 186 14.20 18.29 -3.98
N LEU A 187 14.82 17.61 -4.94
CA LEU A 187 16.21 17.85 -5.32
C LEU A 187 16.43 19.28 -5.86
N LYS A 188 15.40 19.88 -6.50
CA LYS A 188 15.46 21.29 -6.95
C LYS A 188 15.55 22.28 -5.79
N TYR A 189 15.16 21.85 -4.59
CA TYR A 189 15.14 22.67 -3.37
C TYR A 189 16.14 22.18 -2.31
N GLY A 190 17.15 21.41 -2.70
CA GLY A 190 18.19 20.89 -1.79
C GLY A 190 17.69 19.81 -0.82
N GLY A 191 16.53 19.21 -1.09
CA GLY A 191 16.01 18.07 -0.34
C GLY A 191 16.68 16.75 -0.75
N LYS A 192 16.27 15.67 -0.10
CA LYS A 192 16.78 14.31 -0.36
C LYS A 192 15.99 13.60 -1.45
N ALA A 193 16.66 12.74 -2.21
CA ALA A 193 16.00 11.84 -3.15
C ALA A 193 15.17 10.79 -2.40
N TRP A 194 14.06 10.38 -2.99
CA TRP A 194 13.22 9.27 -2.57
C TRP A 194 13.56 8.01 -3.35
N LYS A 195 13.61 6.87 -2.65
CA LYS A 195 13.83 5.55 -3.24
C LYS A 195 12.77 4.58 -2.76
N TYR A 196 12.26 3.76 -3.67
CA TYR A 196 11.35 2.69 -3.33
C TYR A 196 12.11 1.37 -3.14
N LEU A 197 11.81 0.66 -2.05
CA LEU A 197 12.36 -0.67 -1.76
C LEU A 197 11.21 -1.68 -1.69
N LEU A 198 11.30 -2.75 -2.48
CA LEU A 198 10.45 -3.93 -2.35
C LEU A 198 11.29 -5.10 -1.82
N ILE A 199 11.11 -5.44 -0.55
CA ILE A 199 11.99 -6.36 0.18
C ILE A 199 11.24 -7.67 0.44
N PRO A 200 11.78 -8.81 0.01
CA PRO A 200 11.18 -10.09 0.35
C PRO A 200 11.40 -10.44 1.83
N HIS A 201 10.41 -11.08 2.43
CA HIS A 201 10.35 -11.30 3.89
C HIS A 201 11.52 -12.09 4.48
N ASP A 202 12.08 -13.02 3.70
CA ASP A 202 13.20 -13.87 4.07
C ASP A 202 14.55 -13.15 4.01
N GLU A 203 14.64 -12.03 3.28
CA GLU A 203 15.80 -11.15 3.24
C GLU A 203 15.85 -10.13 4.39
N VAL A 204 14.78 -10.03 5.20
CA VAL A 204 14.78 -9.17 6.39
C VAL A 204 15.64 -9.79 7.50
N LYS A 205 16.88 -9.29 7.59
CA LYS A 205 17.89 -9.66 8.58
C LYS A 205 18.29 -8.45 9.43
N GLU A 206 18.13 -8.56 10.74
CA GLU A 206 18.40 -7.47 11.68
C GLU A 206 19.88 -7.06 11.76
N ASN A 207 20.80 -7.92 11.31
CA ASN A 207 22.23 -7.60 11.21
C ASN A 207 22.59 -6.75 9.98
N PHE A 208 21.69 -6.60 8.99
CA PHE A 208 21.90 -5.69 7.85
C PHE A 208 21.56 -4.27 8.21
N GLN A 209 22.22 -3.31 7.58
CA GLN A 209 21.94 -1.89 7.66
C GLN A 209 20.99 -1.43 6.55
N LEU A 210 20.31 -0.30 6.73
CA LEU A 210 19.45 0.26 5.67
C LEU A 210 20.18 0.47 4.33
N GLY A 211 21.48 0.81 4.36
CA GLY A 211 22.31 0.92 3.16
C GLY A 211 22.39 -0.39 2.36
N ASP A 212 22.45 -1.54 3.03
CA ASP A 212 22.50 -2.86 2.37
C ASP A 212 21.20 -3.14 1.61
N TYR A 213 20.05 -2.80 2.20
CA TYR A 213 18.75 -2.96 1.54
C TYR A 213 18.59 -2.01 0.35
N VAL A 214 19.12 -0.78 0.45
CA VAL A 214 19.13 0.17 -0.69
C VAL A 214 19.95 -0.39 -1.84
N GLN A 215 21.13 -0.97 -1.58
CA GLN A 215 21.95 -1.55 -2.64
C GLN A 215 21.30 -2.76 -3.32
N LYS A 216 20.55 -3.57 -2.56
CA LYS A 216 19.97 -4.83 -3.05
C LYS A 216 18.58 -4.67 -3.69
N PHE A 217 17.75 -3.79 -3.15
CA PHE A 217 16.30 -3.77 -3.43
C PHE A 217 15.76 -2.42 -3.91
N ALA A 218 16.61 -1.40 -4.06
CA ALA A 218 16.15 -0.13 -4.62
C ALA A 218 15.73 -0.31 -6.06
N GLN A 219 14.48 0.07 -6.34
CA GLN A 219 13.96 0.17 -7.69
C GLN A 219 14.21 1.57 -8.25
N LEU A 220 14.49 1.63 -9.56
CA LEU A 220 14.79 2.86 -10.30
C LEU A 220 13.51 3.64 -10.63
#